data_AF-A0A7J6H741-F1
#
_entry.id   AF-A0A7J6H741-F1
#
_cell.length_a   1.000
_cell.length_b   1.000
_cell.length_c   1.000
_cell.angle_alpha   90.00
_cell.angle_beta   90.00
_cell.angle_gamma   90.00
#
_symmetry.space_group_name_H-M   'P 1'
#
loop_
_entity.id
_entity.type
_entity.pdbx_description
1 polymer ?
#
loop_
_entity_poly.entity_id
_entity_poly.type
_entity_poly.pdbx_seq_one_letter_code
_entity_poly.pdbx_strand_id
1 'polypeptide(L)'
;LGLTAIQIKVAPKDALITFLPGFNGTFPSKHYSGYVTLEGRPHHKYLFYYIVVSERNPTKDPVVLWLNGGPGCSSMDGFVYEHGHKI
;
A
#
# COMPACT_ATOMS: atom_id res chain seq x y z
N LEU A 1 18.26 1.58 -30.79
CA LEU A 1 17.39 2.29 -29.81
C LEU A 1 16.19 1.40 -29.52
N GLY A 2 16.21 0.64 -28.43
CA GLY A 2 15.09 -0.22 -28.04
C GLY A 2 14.10 0.56 -27.17
N LEU A 3 12.83 0.59 -27.57
CA LEU A 3 11.76 1.11 -26.73
C LEU A 3 11.57 0.15 -25.55
N THR A 4 12.00 0.55 -24.35
CA THR A 4 11.66 -0.19 -23.14
C THR A 4 10.23 0.16 -22.75
N ALA A 5 9.29 -0.74 -23.00
CA ALA A 5 7.91 -0.58 -22.53
C ALA A 5 7.85 -0.91 -21.03
N ILE A 6 7.66 0.11 -20.19
CA ILE A 6 7.32 -0.10 -18.77
C ILE A 6 5.83 -0.46 -18.71
N GLN A 7 5.53 -1.71 -18.37
CA GLN A 7 4.15 -2.11 -18.04
C GLN A 7 3.76 -1.41 -16.75
N ILE A 8 2.93 -0.36 -16.83
CA ILE A 8 2.27 0.20 -15.65
C ILE A 8 1.25 -0.85 -15.19
N LYS A 9 1.62 -1.67 -14.21
CA LYS A 9 0.64 -2.51 -13.50
C LYS A 9 -0.24 -1.59 -12.66
N VAL A 10 -1.41 -1.26 -13.20
CA VAL A 10 -2.52 -0.73 -12.41
C VAL A 10 -2.85 -1.74 -11.32
N ALA A 11 -2.90 -1.28 -10.07
CA ALA A 11 -3.32 -1.98 -8.84
C ALA A 11 -3.34 -3.52 -8.98
N PRO A 12 -2.26 -4.23 -8.59
CA PRO A 12 -2.13 -5.67 -8.81
C PRO A 12 -3.32 -6.43 -8.20
N LYS A 13 -3.98 -7.27 -8.99
CA LYS A 13 -5.17 -8.01 -8.55
C LYS A 13 -4.84 -8.98 -7.41
N ASP A 14 -3.64 -9.53 -7.43
CA ASP A 14 -3.04 -10.40 -6.42
C ASP A 14 -2.72 -9.67 -5.10
N ALA A 15 -2.62 -8.34 -5.13
CA ALA A 15 -2.43 -7.52 -3.94
C ALA A 15 -3.75 -7.10 -3.28
N LEU A 16 -4.90 -7.33 -3.92
CA LEU A 16 -6.21 -6.89 -3.40
C LEU A 16 -6.57 -7.68 -2.14
N ILE A 17 -6.87 -6.95 -1.07
CA ILE A 17 -7.32 -7.55 0.18
C ILE A 17 -8.84 -7.71 0.12
N THR A 18 -9.31 -8.95 0.14
CA THR A 18 -10.74 -9.31 0.12
C THR A 18 -11.27 -9.71 1.50
N PHE A 19 -10.40 -10.07 2.42
CA PHE A 19 -10.73 -10.49 3.78
C PHE A 19 -9.62 -10.05 4.73
N LEU A 20 -10.00 -9.50 5.89
CA LEU A 20 -9.09 -9.18 6.98
C LEU A 20 -9.60 -9.84 8.27
N PRO A 21 -8.82 -10.75 8.87
CA PRO A 21 -9.19 -11.35 10.15
C PRO A 21 -9.43 -10.29 11.23
N GLY A 22 -10.54 -10.39 11.97
CA GLY A 22 -10.92 -9.44 13.02
C GLY A 22 -11.83 -8.30 12.55
N PHE A 23 -11.92 -8.05 11.24
CA PHE A 23 -12.83 -7.07 10.66
C PHE A 23 -14.12 -7.74 10.17
N ASN A 24 -15.22 -7.51 10.89
CA ASN A 24 -16.54 -7.98 10.49
C ASN A 24 -17.29 -6.88 9.73
N GLY A 25 -17.00 -6.74 8.43
CA GLY A 25 -17.63 -5.71 7.60
C GLY A 25 -17.23 -5.77 6.14
N THR A 26 -17.83 -4.89 5.33
CA THR A 26 -17.38 -4.63 3.96
C THR A 26 -16.43 -3.44 4.00
N PHE A 27 -15.28 -3.53 3.33
CA PHE A 27 -14.38 -2.39 3.24
C PHE A 27 -15.06 -1.21 2.54
N PRO A 28 -14.93 0.01 3.07
CA PRO A 28 -15.51 1.21 2.46
C PRO A 28 -14.83 1.57 1.13
N SER A 29 -13.59 1.11 0.93
CA SER A 29 -12.85 1.25 -0.32
C SER A 29 -11.97 0.02 -0.58
N LYS A 30 -11.19 0.04 -1.66
CA LYS A 30 -10.27 -1.06 -1.99
C LYS A 30 -8.99 -0.92 -1.19
N HIS A 31 -8.57 -2.02 -0.57
CA HIS A 31 -7.31 -2.11 0.17
C HIS A 31 -6.36 -3.03 -0.60
N TYR A 32 -5.08 -2.67 -0.63
CA TYR A 32 -4.03 -3.45 -1.27
C TYR A 32 -2.83 -3.60 -0.36
N SER A 33 -2.21 -4.79 -0.32
CA SER A 33 -0.92 -4.97 0.36
C SER A 33 0.03 -5.82 -0.47
N GLY A 34 1.32 -5.63 -0.25
CA GLY A 34 2.35 -6.32 -1.00
C GLY A 34 3.74 -5.79 -0.70
N TYR A 35 4.67 -6.04 -1.61
CA TYR A 35 6.06 -5.62 -1.48
C TYR A 35 6.53 -4.84 -2.70
N VAL A 36 7.22 -3.72 -2.47
CA VAL A 36 8.00 -3.03 -3.49
C VAL A 36 9.44 -3.51 -3.41
N THR A 37 10.00 -3.95 -4.54
CA THR A 37 11.40 -4.36 -4.62
C THR A 37 12.28 -3.13 -4.79
N LEU A 38 13.32 -3.02 -3.97
CA LEU A 38 14.32 -1.96 -4.09
C LEU A 38 15.47 -2.44 -4.96
N GLU A 39 15.53 -1.95 -6.20
CA GLU A 39 16.62 -2.23 -7.13
C GLU A 39 17.92 -1.52 -6.71
N GLY A 40 19.07 -2.02 -7.20
CA GLY A 40 20.37 -1.36 -7.05
C GLY A 40 21.03 -1.48 -5.66
N ARG A 41 20.57 -2.37 -4.79
CA ARG A 41 21.19 -2.66 -3.48
C ARG A 41 21.79 -4.07 -3.44
N PRO A 42 22.97 -4.27 -2.81
CA PRO A 42 23.42 -5.62 -2.47
C PRO A 42 22.43 -6.23 -1.48
N HIS A 43 22.02 -7.46 -1.74
CA HIS A 43 20.91 -8.18 -1.09
C HIS A 43 19.54 -7.55 -1.41
N HIS A 44 18.69 -8.28 -2.13
CA HIS A 44 17.35 -7.85 -2.49
C HIS A 44 16.59 -7.34 -1.25
N LYS A 45 16.22 -6.06 -1.24
CA LYS A 45 15.40 -5.46 -0.16
C LYS A 45 13.97 -5.29 -0.65
N TYR A 46 13.02 -5.59 0.22
CA TYR A 46 11.60 -5.49 -0.05
C TYR A 46 10.95 -4.60 1.01
N LEU A 47 10.22 -3.58 0.57
CA LEU A 47 9.42 -2.75 1.45
C LEU A 47 7.97 -3.23 1.39
N PHE A 48 7.45 -3.66 2.55
CA PHE A 48 6.03 -3.94 2.69
C PHE A 48 5.22 -2.65 2.56
N TYR A 49 4.08 -2.70 1.88
CA TYR A 49 3.11 -1.62 1.84
C TYR A 49 1.70 -2.11 2.20
N TYR A 50 0.92 -1.19 2.75
CA TYR A 50 -0.54 -1.30 2.86
C TYR A 50 -1.13 0.01 2.33
N ILE A 51 -1.97 -0.08 1.30
CA ILE A 51 -2.59 1.07 0.63
C ILE A 51 -4.10 0.96 0.79
N VAL A 52 -4.72 2.06 1.22
CA VAL A 52 -6.16 2.27 1.19
C VAL A 52 -6.48 3.25 0.08
N VAL A 53 -7.35 2.87 -0.84
CA VAL A 53 -7.81 3.74 -1.92
C VAL A 53 -8.77 4.78 -1.36
N SER A 54 -8.71 6.03 -1.85
CA SER A 54 -9.61 7.09 -1.38
C SER A 54 -11.07 6.69 -1.48
N GLU A 55 -11.84 6.96 -0.42
CA GLU A 55 -13.29 6.74 -0.33
C GLU A 55 -14.10 7.79 -1.12
N ARG A 56 -13.49 8.94 -1.48
CA ARG A 56 -14.18 10.03 -2.18
C ARG A 56 -14.08 9.91 -3.70
N ASN A 57 -12.96 10.32 -4.29
CA ASN A 57 -12.72 10.23 -5.72
C ASN A 57 -11.28 9.78 -5.98
N PRO A 58 -11.02 8.46 -6.01
CA PRO A 58 -9.66 7.93 -6.11
C PRO A 58 -8.95 8.24 -7.44
N THR A 59 -9.68 8.75 -8.44
CA THR A 59 -9.07 9.20 -9.71
C THR A 59 -8.59 10.65 -9.67
N LYS A 60 -9.05 11.44 -8.69
CA LYS A 60 -8.72 12.87 -8.53
C LYS A 60 -7.97 13.18 -7.24
N ASP A 61 -8.16 12.34 -6.22
CA ASP A 61 -7.55 12.53 -4.91
C ASP A 61 -6.05 12.21 -4.96
N PRO A 62 -5.22 12.93 -4.19
CA PRO A 62 -3.77 12.73 -4.20
C PRO A 62 -3.38 11.38 -3.58
N VAL A 63 -2.21 10.88 -3.97
CA VAL A 63 -1.54 9.79 -3.26
C VAL A 63 -0.77 10.38 -2.09
N VAL A 64 -1.03 9.88 -0.88
CA VAL A 64 -0.32 10.28 0.34
C VAL A 64 0.55 9.12 0.81
N LEU A 65 1.85 9.38 0.93
CA LEU A 65 2.79 8.45 1.56
C LEU A 65 2.90 8.79 3.04
N TRP A 66 2.67 7.80 3.90
CA TRP A 66 2.85 7.92 5.33
C TRP A 66 4.01 7.05 5.81
N LEU A 67 4.90 7.63 6.62
CA LEU A 67 6.04 6.94 7.21
C LEU A 67 6.13 7.29 8.70
N ASN A 68 6.07 6.27 9.55
CA ASN A 68 6.39 6.44 10.97
C ASN A 68 7.92 6.55 11.17
N GLY A 69 8.30 7.20 12.26
CA GLY A 69 9.70 7.50 12.60
C GLY A 69 10.42 6.39 13.37
N GLY A 70 11.22 6.78 14.36
CA GLY A 70 12.06 5.87 15.15
C GLY A 70 13.54 6.26 15.08
N PRO A 71 14.44 5.33 14.74
CA PRO A 71 14.36 4.48 13.54
C PRO A 71 13.85 3.05 13.77
N GLY A 72 13.22 2.48 12.74
CA GLY A 72 12.85 1.05 12.69
C GLY A 72 11.41 0.73 13.11
N CYS A 73 10.62 1.72 13.51
CA CYS A 73 9.20 1.52 13.80
C CYS A 73 8.40 1.29 12.51
N SER A 74 7.33 0.49 12.61
CA SER A 74 6.47 0.18 11.47
C SER A 74 5.53 1.35 11.17
N SER A 75 5.38 1.68 9.89
CA SER A 75 4.35 2.65 9.46
C SER A 75 2.92 2.10 9.55
N MET A 76 2.78 0.80 9.82
CA MET A 76 1.49 0.19 10.15
C MET A 76 0.93 0.70 11.48
N ASP A 77 1.78 1.23 12.36
CA ASP A 77 1.37 1.88 13.61
C ASP A 77 0.47 3.09 13.32
N GLY A 78 0.90 3.99 12.43
CA GLY A 78 0.08 5.14 12.02
C GLY A 78 -1.23 4.74 11.35
N PHE A 79 -1.24 3.61 10.65
CA PHE A 79 -2.47 3.08 10.07
C PHE A 79 -3.43 2.53 11.14
N VAL A 80 -2.96 1.70 12.06
CA VAL A 80 -3.85 1.03 13.04
C VAL A 80 -4.26 1.96 14.19
N TYR A 81 -3.36 2.82 14.64
CA TYR A 81 -3.52 3.54 15.91
C TYR A 81 -3.66 5.06 15.77
N GLU A 82 -3.34 5.65 14.62
CA GLU A 82 -3.38 7.12 14.45
C GLU A 82 -4.54 7.58 13.56
N HIS A 83 -4.47 7.34 12.24
CA HIS A 83 -5.39 7.96 11.26
C HIS A 83 -5.91 7.01 10.19
N GLY A 84 -5.52 5.74 10.19
CA GLY A 84 -6.12 4.78 9.29
C GLY A 84 -7.59 4.50 9.63
N HIS A 85 -8.31 3.96 8.66
CA HIS A 85 -9.68 3.53 8.86
C HIS A 85 -9.71 2.47 9.97
N LYS A 86 -10.72 2.53 10.85
CA LYS A 86 -10.92 1.53 11.91
C LYS A 86 -11.33 0.20 11.28
N ILE A 87 -10.32 -0.58 10.92
CA ILE A 87 -10.41 -1.99 10.53
C ILE A 87 -10.18 -2.90 11.73
#